data_AF-A0A2S6R6E7-F1
#
_entry.id   AF-A0A2S6R6E7-F1
#
_cell.length_a   1.000
_cell.length_b   1.000
_cell.length_c   1.000
_cell.angle_alpha   90.00
_cell.angle_beta   90.00
_cell.angle_gamma   90.00
#
_symmetry.space_group_name_H-M   'P 1'
#
loop_
_entity.id
_entity.type
_entity.pdbx_description
1 polymer ?
#
loop_
_entity_poly.entity_id
_entity_poly.type
_entity_poly.pdbx_seq_one_letter_code
_entity_poly.pdbx_strand_id
1 'polypeptide(L)'
;SNGGYIAGPWYDNIFIFSPLIALALGMGLSFTVLSDAQVTFMGRENNLMAWFVGPFIMAHLVAVVYRSHLNGGVFRRFPLRFTVIPLALFLAMGFSTTALVVVSVAATFWDVYHSGMQTFGLGRIYDARAGNDPRLGRRLDATFNLLIYAGPIAAGATLMDHVGDFKEFQEIGAVFFTRIPAQAEGADLGGGRLSACPLSRFISGGIGGRPGRVGR
;
A
#
# COMPACT_ATOMS: atom_id res chain seq x y z
N SER A 1 13.05 18.05 -29.42
CA SER A 1 13.22 17.43 -28.09
C SER A 1 11.84 16.99 -27.61
N ASN A 2 11.70 15.84 -26.96
CA ASN A 2 10.40 15.28 -26.55
C ASN A 2 9.76 16.01 -25.34
N GLY A 3 10.00 17.31 -25.15
CA GLY A 3 9.32 18.13 -24.13
C GLY A 3 9.36 17.60 -22.68
N GLY A 4 10.33 16.77 -22.32
CA GLY A 4 10.42 16.14 -20.99
C GLY A 4 9.80 14.75 -20.86
N TYR A 5 9.19 14.19 -21.92
CA TYR A 5 8.59 12.85 -21.91
C TYR A 5 9.61 11.73 -22.20
N ILE A 6 9.37 10.55 -21.64
CA ILE A 6 10.19 9.34 -21.76
C ILE A 6 9.87 8.60 -23.07
N ALA A 7 8.61 8.23 -23.31
CA ALA A 7 8.20 7.48 -24.49
C ALA A 7 7.38 8.34 -25.47
N GLY A 8 6.51 9.20 -24.95
CA GLY A 8 5.79 10.19 -25.74
C GLY A 8 4.67 10.88 -24.95
N PRO A 9 4.19 12.05 -25.37
CA PRO A 9 3.25 12.85 -24.57
C PRO A 9 1.98 12.10 -24.19
N TRP A 10 1.40 11.31 -25.10
CA TRP A 10 0.18 10.57 -24.83
C TRP A 10 0.38 9.43 -23.83
N TYR A 11 1.39 8.61 -24.04
CA TYR A 11 1.69 7.46 -23.16
C TYR A 11 2.04 7.94 -21.75
N ASP A 12 2.93 8.92 -21.65
CA ASP A 12 3.43 9.42 -20.38
C ASP A 12 2.33 10.14 -19.58
N ASN A 13 1.42 10.88 -20.24
CA ASN A 13 0.28 11.48 -19.55
C ASN A 13 -0.67 10.43 -18.97
N ILE A 14 -0.99 9.36 -19.72
CA ILE A 14 -1.80 8.25 -19.20
C ILE A 14 -1.11 7.61 -18.00
N PHE A 15 0.21 7.43 -18.07
CA PHE A 15 0.99 6.85 -16.97
C PHE A 15 0.99 7.75 -15.72
N ILE A 16 1.26 9.05 -15.88
CA ILE A 16 1.29 10.03 -14.77
C ILE A 16 -0.08 10.13 -14.09
N PHE A 17 -1.17 10.16 -14.88
CA PHE A 17 -2.52 10.26 -14.34
C PHE A 17 -3.16 8.90 -13.98
N SER A 18 -2.43 7.80 -14.14
CA SER A 18 -2.95 6.46 -13.84
C SER A 18 -3.55 6.30 -12.43
N PRO A 19 -3.03 6.92 -11.35
CA PRO A 19 -3.67 6.83 -10.04
C PRO A 19 -5.02 7.54 -9.97
N LEU A 20 -5.17 8.69 -10.65
CA LEU A 20 -6.45 9.41 -10.72
C LEU A 20 -7.47 8.66 -11.57
N ILE A 21 -7.01 8.05 -12.67
CA ILE A 21 -7.84 7.18 -13.51
C ILE A 21 -8.31 5.97 -12.69
N ALA A 22 -7.41 5.31 -11.96
CA ALA A 22 -7.73 4.18 -11.10
C ALA A 22 -8.71 4.58 -9.99
N LEU A 23 -8.54 5.76 -9.36
CA LEU A 23 -9.46 6.30 -8.36
C LEU A 23 -10.85 6.56 -8.96
N ALA A 24 -10.91 7.21 -10.12
CA ALA A 24 -12.18 7.49 -10.79
C ALA A 24 -12.91 6.21 -11.20
N LEU A 25 -12.17 5.22 -11.72
CA LEU A 25 -12.72 3.91 -12.07
C LEU A 25 -13.21 3.15 -10.83
N GLY A 26 -12.41 3.13 -9.75
CA GLY A 26 -12.77 2.50 -8.49
C GLY A 26 -14.04 3.12 -7.88
N MET A 27 -14.09 4.46 -7.83
CA MET A 27 -15.26 5.19 -7.36
C MET A 27 -16.47 4.93 -8.25
N GLY A 28 -16.31 4.92 -9.58
CA GLY A 28 -17.38 4.57 -10.51
C GLY A 28 -17.91 3.14 -10.29
N LEU A 29 -17.03 2.16 -10.13
CA LEU A 29 -17.38 0.76 -9.86
C LEU A 29 -18.02 0.57 -8.48
N SER A 30 -17.67 1.39 -7.49
CA SER A 30 -18.26 1.34 -6.14
C SER A 30 -19.77 1.59 -6.12
N PHE A 31 -20.30 2.30 -7.11
CA PHE A 31 -21.73 2.56 -7.26
C PHE A 31 -22.45 1.46 -8.06
N THR A 32 -21.73 0.42 -8.50
CA THR A 32 -22.28 -0.67 -9.31
C THR A 32 -22.51 -1.92 -8.46
N VAL A 33 -23.48 -2.74 -8.90
CA VAL A 33 -23.85 -4.04 -8.30
C VAL A 33 -22.68 -5.03 -8.27
N LEU A 34 -21.63 -4.78 -9.07
CA LEU A 34 -20.41 -5.60 -9.09
C LEU A 34 -19.58 -5.49 -7.80
N SER A 35 -19.73 -4.40 -7.03
CA SER A 35 -19.02 -4.22 -5.76
C SER A 35 -19.50 -5.16 -4.65
N ASP A 36 -20.78 -5.55 -4.69
CA ASP A 36 -21.43 -6.45 -3.73
C ASP A 36 -21.50 -7.91 -4.25
N ALA A 37 -21.04 -8.17 -5.47
CA ALA A 37 -21.07 -9.49 -6.07
C ALA A 37 -20.05 -10.42 -5.36
N GLN A 38 -20.57 -11.31 -4.51
CA GLN A 38 -19.78 -12.34 -3.86
C GLN A 38 -19.66 -13.56 -4.76
N VAL A 39 -18.44 -14.09 -4.88
CA VAL A 39 -18.18 -15.35 -5.56
C VAL A 39 -17.67 -16.34 -4.52
N THR A 40 -18.42 -17.43 -4.35
CA THR A 40 -17.99 -18.54 -3.49
C THR A 40 -17.04 -19.42 -4.30
N PHE A 41 -15.76 -19.42 -3.93
CA PHE A 41 -14.77 -20.32 -4.51
C PHE A 41 -14.08 -21.09 -3.39
N MET A 42 -14.03 -22.42 -3.50
CA MET A 42 -13.47 -23.33 -2.48
C MET A 42 -14.01 -23.06 -1.05
N GLY A 43 -15.31 -22.76 -0.92
CA GLY A 43 -15.96 -22.55 0.38
C GLY A 43 -15.59 -21.24 1.09
N ARG A 44 -14.84 -20.34 0.46
CA ARG A 44 -14.63 -18.97 0.94
C ARG A 44 -15.43 -17.99 0.09
N GLU A 45 -16.25 -17.17 0.75
CA GLU A 45 -16.91 -16.04 0.12
C GLU A 45 -15.87 -14.93 -0.08
N ASN A 46 -15.52 -14.68 -1.34
CA ASN A 46 -14.61 -13.61 -1.71
C ASN A 46 -15.34 -12.61 -2.61
N ASN A 47 -15.00 -11.33 -2.47
CA ASN A 47 -15.51 -10.30 -3.37
C ASN A 47 -14.98 -10.56 -4.79
N LEU A 48 -15.84 -10.53 -5.80
CA LEU A 48 -15.44 -10.65 -7.21
C LEU A 48 -14.34 -9.65 -7.57
N MET A 49 -14.37 -8.47 -6.95
CA MET A 49 -13.37 -7.44 -7.17
C MET A 49 -12.00 -7.78 -6.59
N ALA A 50 -11.94 -8.53 -5.48
CA ALA A 50 -10.68 -9.02 -4.93
C ALA A 50 -10.00 -10.03 -5.88
N TRP A 51 -10.80 -10.87 -6.57
CA TRP A 51 -10.31 -11.78 -7.61
C TRP A 51 -9.79 -11.05 -8.84
N PHE A 52 -10.36 -9.90 -9.18
CA PHE A 52 -9.88 -9.09 -10.30
C PHE A 52 -8.57 -8.35 -9.93
N VAL A 53 -8.47 -7.79 -8.73
CA VAL A 53 -7.32 -7.00 -8.28
C VAL A 53 -6.10 -7.87 -7.97
N GLY A 54 -6.30 -9.08 -7.44
CA GLY A 54 -5.21 -10.00 -7.06
C GLY A 54 -4.17 -10.23 -8.17
N PRO A 55 -4.56 -10.60 -9.40
CA PRO A 55 -3.65 -10.72 -10.54
C PRO A 55 -2.86 -9.45 -10.86
N PHE A 56 -3.45 -8.26 -10.72
CA PHE A 56 -2.74 -6.99 -10.94
C PHE A 56 -1.67 -6.74 -9.86
N ILE A 57 -2.00 -7.02 -8.59
CA ILE A 57 -1.02 -6.95 -7.50
C ILE A 57 0.13 -7.92 -7.77
N MET A 58 -0.18 -9.17 -8.14
CA MET A 58 0.85 -10.17 -8.44
C MET A 58 1.70 -9.79 -9.65
N ALA A 59 1.11 -9.28 -10.72
CA ALA A 59 1.84 -8.79 -11.89
C ALA A 59 2.78 -7.63 -11.51
N HIS A 60 2.31 -6.70 -10.67
CA HIS A 60 3.14 -5.62 -10.13
C HIS A 60 4.33 -6.16 -9.32
N LEU A 61 4.09 -7.10 -8.40
CA LEU A 61 5.16 -7.72 -7.59
C LEU A 61 6.21 -8.42 -8.46
N VAL A 62 5.78 -9.18 -9.47
CA VAL A 62 6.68 -9.85 -10.43
C VAL A 62 7.50 -8.81 -11.20
N ALA A 63 6.88 -7.72 -11.66
CA ALA A 63 7.58 -6.64 -12.36
C ALA A 63 8.63 -5.96 -11.46
N VAL A 64 8.32 -5.75 -10.18
CA VAL A 64 9.26 -5.19 -9.20
C VAL A 64 10.43 -6.14 -8.95
N VAL A 65 10.18 -7.45 -8.81
CA VAL A 65 11.24 -8.47 -8.68
C VAL A 65 12.13 -8.46 -9.93
N TYR A 66 11.52 -8.44 -11.12
CA TYR A 66 12.28 -8.36 -12.37
C TYR A 66 13.21 -7.14 -12.39
N ARG A 67 12.68 -5.95 -12.11
CA ARG A 67 13.44 -4.70 -12.12
C ARG A 67 14.60 -4.69 -11.11
N SER A 68 14.41 -5.28 -9.94
CA SER A 68 15.36 -5.17 -8.82
C SER A 68 16.36 -6.33 -8.75
N HIS A 69 15.89 -7.56 -8.95
CA HIS A 69 16.70 -8.78 -8.79
C HIS A 69 17.37 -9.23 -10.09
N LEU A 70 16.76 -8.98 -11.25
CA LEU A 70 17.37 -9.30 -12.55
C LEU A 70 18.27 -8.19 -13.12
N ASN A 71 18.38 -7.05 -12.42
CA ASN A 71 19.39 -6.04 -12.77
C ASN A 71 20.76 -6.40 -12.17
N GLY A 72 21.60 -7.05 -12.96
CA GLY A 72 22.93 -7.49 -12.54
C GLY A 72 23.84 -6.37 -12.01
N GLY A 73 23.64 -5.12 -12.44
CA GLY A 73 24.39 -3.97 -11.93
C GLY A 73 24.01 -3.60 -10.49
N VAL A 74 22.73 -3.69 -10.15
CA VAL A 74 22.23 -3.41 -8.79
C VAL A 74 22.55 -4.59 -7.87
N PHE A 75 22.34 -5.81 -8.34
CA PHE A 75 22.60 -7.02 -7.56
C PHE A 75 24.07 -7.12 -7.13
N ARG A 76 25.01 -6.82 -8.04
CA ARG A 76 26.45 -6.79 -7.73
C ARG A 76 26.84 -5.70 -6.73
N ARG A 77 26.10 -4.60 -6.66
CA ARG A 77 26.38 -3.49 -5.74
C ARG A 77 25.92 -3.79 -4.31
N PHE A 78 24.83 -4.54 -4.15
CA PHE A 78 24.23 -4.83 -2.83
C PHE A 78 23.88 -6.31 -2.63
N PRO A 79 24.80 -7.26 -2.86
CA PRO A 79 24.47 -8.69 -2.90
C PRO A 79 23.84 -9.18 -1.60
N LEU A 80 24.33 -8.71 -0.45
CA LEU A 80 23.81 -9.08 0.88
C LEU A 80 22.34 -8.67 1.09
N ARG A 81 21.94 -7.49 0.59
CA ARG A 81 20.58 -6.98 0.77
C ARG A 81 19.55 -7.74 -0.06
N PHE A 82 19.98 -8.34 -1.16
CA PHE A 82 19.13 -9.10 -2.07
C PHE A 82 19.14 -10.62 -1.82
N THR A 83 20.00 -11.12 -0.94
CA THR A 83 20.12 -12.57 -0.69
C THR A 83 20.08 -12.91 0.79
N VAL A 84 21.09 -12.48 1.55
CA VAL A 84 21.26 -12.85 2.96
C VAL A 84 20.16 -12.25 3.84
N ILE A 85 19.83 -10.98 3.66
CA ILE A 85 18.83 -10.31 4.52
C ILE A 85 17.42 -10.93 4.35
N PRO A 86 16.88 -11.09 3.12
CA PRO A 86 15.57 -11.73 2.95
C PRO A 86 15.54 -13.16 3.49
N LEU A 87 16.61 -13.94 3.26
CA LEU A 87 16.69 -15.32 3.75
C LEU A 87 16.74 -15.38 5.28
N ALA A 88 17.55 -14.53 5.92
CA ALA A 88 17.64 -14.46 7.38
C ALA A 88 16.31 -14.03 8.01
N LEU A 89 15.61 -13.05 7.42
CA LEU A 89 14.28 -12.65 7.88
C LEU A 89 13.26 -13.77 7.70
N PHE A 90 13.27 -14.47 6.56
CA PHE A 90 12.39 -15.61 6.32
C PHE A 90 12.59 -16.71 7.36
N LEU A 91 13.83 -17.08 7.65
CA LEU A 91 14.15 -18.06 8.69
C LEU A 91 13.74 -17.55 10.08
N ALA A 92 14.02 -16.28 10.40
CA ALA A 92 13.64 -15.70 11.69
C ALA A 92 12.11 -15.74 11.91
N MET A 93 11.33 -15.42 10.89
CA MET A 93 9.86 -15.53 10.94
C MET A 93 9.39 -16.98 11.09
N GLY A 94 10.07 -17.94 10.45
CA GLY A 94 9.75 -19.36 10.58
C GLY A 94 10.05 -19.95 11.97
N PHE A 95 11.05 -19.42 12.67
CA PHE A 95 11.46 -19.90 14.00
C PHE A 95 10.94 -19.06 15.17
N SER A 96 10.38 -17.87 14.92
CA SER A 96 9.94 -16.96 15.98
C SER A 96 8.67 -16.21 15.60
N THR A 97 7.60 -16.45 16.37
CA THR A 97 6.35 -15.67 16.29
C THR A 97 6.59 -14.19 16.58
N THR A 98 7.51 -13.86 17.50
CA THR A 98 7.88 -12.46 17.75
C THR A 98 8.50 -11.80 16.53
N ALA A 99 9.40 -12.50 15.82
CA ALA A 99 9.98 -11.98 14.59
C ALA A 99 8.92 -11.83 13.49
N LEU A 100 7.99 -12.80 13.37
CA LEU A 100 6.87 -12.74 12.43
C LEU A 100 6.02 -11.48 12.63
N VAL A 101 5.56 -11.24 13.85
CA VAL A 101 4.72 -10.07 14.18
C VAL A 101 5.48 -8.75 13.94
N VAL A 102 6.74 -8.66 14.40
CA VAL A 102 7.55 -7.45 14.20
C VAL A 102 7.78 -7.18 12.72
N VAL A 103 8.09 -8.20 11.93
CA VAL A 103 8.30 -8.06 10.48
C VAL A 103 7.02 -7.70 9.75
N SER A 104 5.89 -8.28 10.14
CA SER A 104 4.56 -7.96 9.57
C SER A 104 4.24 -6.47 9.73
N VAL A 105 4.30 -5.96 10.96
CA VAL A 105 4.05 -4.54 11.23
C VAL A 105 5.08 -3.64 10.53
N ALA A 106 6.36 -4.02 10.55
CA ALA A 106 7.39 -3.27 9.84
C ALA A 106 7.15 -3.25 8.33
N ALA A 107 6.65 -4.35 7.74
CA ALA A 107 6.36 -4.45 6.32
C ALA A 107 5.27 -3.48 5.89
N THR A 108 4.24 -3.26 6.70
CA THR A 108 3.16 -2.30 6.42
C THR A 108 3.68 -0.87 6.29
N PHE A 109 4.50 -0.41 7.24
CA PHE A 109 5.12 0.92 7.13
C PHE A 109 6.18 0.99 6.03
N TRP A 110 6.91 -0.11 5.83
CA TRP A 110 7.88 -0.21 4.76
C TRP A 110 7.22 -0.08 3.39
N ASP A 111 6.03 -0.66 3.19
CA ASP A 111 5.27 -0.55 1.94
C ASP A 111 4.88 0.90 1.63
N VAL A 112 4.39 1.63 2.64
CA VAL A 112 4.08 3.07 2.53
C VAL A 112 5.33 3.87 2.14
N TYR A 113 6.44 3.63 2.84
CA TYR A 113 7.72 4.28 2.55
C TYR A 113 8.20 3.94 1.12
N HIS A 114 8.13 2.68 0.73
CA HIS A 114 8.59 2.21 -0.58
C HIS A 114 7.80 2.84 -1.71
N SER A 115 6.49 2.87 -1.58
CA SER A 115 5.57 3.43 -2.56
C SER A 115 5.74 4.95 -2.69
N GLY A 116 5.92 5.65 -1.56
CA GLY A 116 6.28 7.07 -1.54
C GLY A 116 7.59 7.34 -2.28
N MET A 117 8.65 6.59 -1.97
CA MET A 117 9.96 6.75 -2.61
C MET A 117 9.96 6.35 -4.10
N GLN A 118 9.11 5.38 -4.50
CA GLN A 118 8.93 5.01 -5.90
C GLN A 118 8.29 6.16 -6.69
N THR A 119 7.25 6.78 -6.15
CA THR A 119 6.57 7.94 -6.74
C THR A 119 7.51 9.13 -6.86
N PHE A 120 8.26 9.42 -5.80
CA PHE A 120 9.30 10.46 -5.81
C PHE A 120 10.34 10.21 -6.90
N GLY A 121 10.85 8.98 -7.00
CA GLY A 121 11.85 8.61 -8.01
C GLY A 121 11.35 8.80 -9.44
N LEU A 122 10.10 8.43 -9.72
CA LEU A 122 9.48 8.67 -11.04
C LEU A 122 9.35 10.17 -11.33
N GLY A 123 8.84 10.96 -10.39
CA GLY A 123 8.72 12.41 -10.55
C GLY A 123 10.06 13.08 -10.87
N ARG A 124 11.15 12.66 -10.22
CA ARG A 124 12.51 13.18 -10.49
C ARG A 124 13.04 12.85 -11.89
N ILE A 125 12.62 11.74 -12.49
CA ILE A 125 13.01 11.41 -13.88
C ILE A 125 12.35 12.40 -14.85
N TYR A 126 11.06 12.68 -14.66
CA TYR A 126 10.32 13.66 -15.47
C TYR A 126 10.88 15.08 -15.28
N ASP A 127 11.15 15.46 -14.03
CA ASP A 127 11.73 16.76 -13.70
C ASP A 127 13.12 16.97 -14.36
N ALA A 128 13.98 15.97 -14.27
CA ALA A 128 15.30 16.00 -14.93
C ALA A 128 15.17 16.07 -16.46
N ARG A 129 14.19 15.36 -17.05
CA ARG A 129 13.92 15.40 -18.49
C ARG A 129 13.38 16.75 -18.95
N ALA A 130 12.69 17.49 -18.07
CA ALA A 130 12.24 18.85 -18.32
C ALA A 130 13.39 19.89 -18.27
N GLY A 131 14.60 19.47 -17.88
CA GLY A 131 15.80 20.32 -17.85
C GLY A 131 16.18 20.83 -16.46
N ASN A 132 15.45 20.44 -15.41
CA ASN A 132 15.77 20.83 -14.04
C ASN A 132 16.96 20.04 -13.48
N ASP A 133 17.73 20.65 -12.58
CA ASP A 133 18.87 19.98 -11.94
C ASP A 133 18.39 18.80 -11.06
N PRO A 134 18.85 17.56 -11.32
CA PRO A 134 18.54 16.38 -10.52
C PRO A 134 18.84 16.50 -9.03
N ARG A 135 19.71 17.41 -8.59
CA ARG A 135 20.17 17.56 -7.20
C ARG A 135 19.48 18.69 -6.43
N LEU A 136 18.96 19.69 -7.13
CA LEU A 136 18.29 20.82 -6.49
C LEU A 136 17.03 20.34 -5.75
N GLY A 137 16.79 20.86 -4.54
CA GLY A 137 15.56 20.61 -3.77
C GLY A 137 15.33 19.17 -3.28
N ARG A 138 16.15 18.19 -3.70
CA ARG A 138 15.88 16.74 -3.56
C ARG A 138 15.42 16.29 -2.17
N ARG A 139 16.04 16.78 -1.11
CA ARG A 139 15.68 16.40 0.28
C ARG A 139 14.34 16.98 0.70
N LEU A 140 14.06 18.22 0.31
CA LEU A 140 12.81 18.89 0.60
C LEU A 140 11.68 18.21 -0.16
N ASP A 141 11.86 17.96 -1.45
CA ASP A 141 10.88 17.28 -2.30
C ASP A 141 10.58 15.86 -1.80
N ALA A 142 11.61 15.09 -1.41
CA ALA A 142 11.43 13.76 -0.86
C ALA A 142 10.65 13.79 0.47
N THR A 143 10.96 14.75 1.34
CA THR A 143 10.26 14.90 2.63
C THR A 143 8.81 15.30 2.40
N PHE A 144 8.57 16.28 1.53
CA PHE A 144 7.24 16.75 1.19
C PHE A 144 6.40 15.65 0.52
N ASN A 145 7.00 14.87 -0.39
CA ASN A 145 6.36 13.71 -1.00
C ASN A 145 5.98 12.66 0.06
N LEU A 146 6.87 12.33 1.00
CA LEU A 146 6.53 11.43 2.10
C LEU A 146 5.40 11.99 2.98
N LEU A 147 5.41 13.29 3.29
CA LEU A 147 4.37 13.92 4.08
C LEU A 147 3.00 13.89 3.39
N ILE A 148 2.95 14.14 2.08
CA ILE A 148 1.71 14.01 1.30
C ILE A 148 1.25 12.56 1.24
N TYR A 149 2.17 11.61 1.12
CA TYR A 149 1.84 10.18 1.01
C TYR A 149 1.35 9.60 2.34
N ALA A 150 2.02 9.94 3.44
CA ALA A 150 1.68 9.49 4.79
C ALA A 150 0.55 10.32 5.44
N GLY A 151 0.31 11.54 4.95
CA GLY A 151 -0.66 12.49 5.50
C GLY A 151 -2.08 11.95 5.59
N PRO A 152 -2.68 11.40 4.51
CA PRO A 152 -4.00 10.79 4.55
C PRO A 152 -4.11 9.61 5.52
N ILE A 153 -3.05 8.82 5.65
CA ILE A 153 -2.97 7.71 6.61
C ILE A 153 -2.99 8.27 8.03
N ALA A 154 -2.12 9.24 8.34
CA ALA A 154 -2.05 9.87 9.65
C ALA A 154 -3.30 10.69 10.01
N ALA A 155 -4.02 11.22 9.02
CA ALA A 155 -5.24 11.99 9.18
C ALA A 155 -6.51 11.14 9.39
N GLY A 156 -6.40 9.81 9.36
CA GLY A 156 -7.51 8.91 9.68
C GLY A 156 -8.18 8.23 8.48
N ALA A 157 -7.85 8.58 7.23
CA ALA A 157 -8.59 8.09 6.05
C ALA A 157 -8.41 6.57 5.82
N THR A 158 -7.23 6.04 6.14
CA THR A 158 -6.87 4.62 6.08
C THR A 158 -6.09 4.20 7.33
N LEU A 159 -6.14 5.01 8.40
CA LEU A 159 -5.35 4.77 9.61
C LEU A 159 -5.63 3.39 10.18
N MET A 160 -6.90 2.99 10.23
CA MET A 160 -7.33 1.68 10.74
C MET A 160 -6.80 0.50 9.92
N ASP A 161 -6.63 0.66 8.61
CA ASP A 161 -6.04 -0.37 7.76
C ASP A 161 -4.54 -0.54 8.04
N HIS A 162 -3.87 0.51 8.55
CA HIS A 162 -2.42 0.50 8.83
C HIS A 162 -2.08 0.21 10.30
N VAL A 163 -2.97 0.57 11.25
CA VAL A 163 -2.78 0.23 12.67
C VAL A 163 -3.42 -1.11 13.03
N GLY A 164 -4.23 -1.69 12.15
CA GLY A 164 -4.84 -3.01 12.32
C GLY A 164 -3.80 -4.10 12.59
N ASP A 165 -2.65 -4.05 11.92
CA ASP A 165 -1.58 -5.04 12.07
C ASP A 165 -0.93 -5.01 13.46
N PHE A 166 -1.07 -3.91 14.23
CA PHE A 166 -0.64 -3.90 15.63
C PHE A 166 -1.47 -4.85 16.52
N LYS A 167 -2.63 -5.33 16.05
CA LYS A 167 -3.39 -6.37 16.74
C LYS A 167 -2.63 -7.69 16.77
N GLU A 168 -1.72 -7.95 15.83
CA GLU A 168 -0.85 -9.13 15.84
C GLU A 168 0.09 -9.15 17.07
N PHE A 169 0.41 -7.98 17.67
CA PHE A 169 1.15 -7.92 18.93
C PHE A 169 0.38 -8.51 20.13
N GLN A 170 -0.93 -8.75 20.02
CA GLN A 170 -1.69 -9.51 21.02
C GLN A 170 -1.22 -10.96 21.10
N GLU A 171 -0.80 -11.55 19.97
CA GLU A 171 -0.38 -12.97 19.92
C GLU A 171 0.88 -13.24 20.76
N ILE A 172 1.71 -12.21 20.97
CA ILE A 172 2.95 -12.32 21.77
C ILE A 172 2.84 -11.64 23.14
N GLY A 173 1.63 -11.26 23.58
CA GLY A 173 1.40 -10.66 24.90
C GLY A 173 1.97 -9.24 25.06
N ALA A 174 2.32 -8.56 23.96
CA ALA A 174 2.86 -7.21 23.98
C ALA A 174 1.74 -6.15 24.03
N VAL A 175 0.96 -6.19 25.12
CA VAL A 175 -0.26 -5.38 25.35
C VAL A 175 -0.04 -3.85 25.26
N PHE A 176 1.21 -3.39 25.35
CA PHE A 176 1.55 -1.98 25.17
C PHE A 176 1.28 -1.49 23.74
N PHE A 177 1.52 -2.32 22.74
CA PHE A 177 1.36 -1.98 21.31
C PHE A 177 -0.06 -2.23 20.78
N THR A 178 -0.95 -2.79 21.61
CA THR A 178 -2.35 -3.08 21.27
C THR A 178 -3.30 -1.96 21.75
N ARG A 179 -2.84 -1.16 22.71
CA ARG A 179 -3.11 0.30 22.76
C ARG A 179 -2.46 0.89 21.50
N ILE A 180 -2.78 2.02 20.90
CA ILE A 180 -2.50 2.37 19.49
C ILE A 180 -3.73 2.01 18.64
N PRO A 181 -4.02 0.75 18.24
CA PRO A 181 -5.26 0.48 17.51
C PRO A 181 -6.51 0.77 18.36
N ALA A 182 -6.51 0.46 19.66
CA ALA A 182 -7.65 0.80 20.53
C ALA A 182 -7.88 2.32 20.69
N GLN A 183 -6.81 3.12 20.67
CA GLN A 183 -6.89 4.58 20.73
C GLN A 183 -7.33 5.18 19.38
N ALA A 184 -6.89 4.58 18.27
CA ALA A 184 -7.34 4.95 16.93
C ALA A 184 -8.83 4.63 16.73
N GLU A 185 -9.31 3.46 17.17
CA GLU A 185 -10.74 3.09 17.19
C GLU A 185 -11.56 4.06 18.07
N GLY A 186 -11.03 4.44 19.24
CA GLY A 186 -11.67 5.42 20.11
C GLY A 186 -11.72 6.84 19.53
N ALA A 187 -10.72 7.23 18.73
CA ALA A 187 -10.69 8.52 18.03
C ALA A 187 -11.68 8.55 16.84
N ASP A 188 -11.84 7.43 16.14
CA ASP A 188 -12.79 7.29 15.03
C ASP A 188 -14.26 7.31 15.52
N LEU A 189 -14.54 6.67 16.65
CA LEU A 189 -15.87 6.69 17.29
C LEU A 189 -16.23 8.03 17.97
N GLY A 190 -15.23 8.83 18.37
CA GLY A 190 -15.44 10.20 18.85
C GLY A 190 -15.70 11.23 17.73
N GLY A 191 -15.41 10.87 16.48
CA GLY A 191 -15.58 11.69 15.28
C GLY A 191 -16.84 11.35 14.47
N GLY A 192 -17.98 11.13 15.15
CA GLY A 192 -19.26 10.65 14.60
C GLY A 192 -19.95 11.49 13.50
N ARG A 193 -19.23 12.24 12.66
CA ARG A 193 -19.75 12.94 11.48
C ARG A 193 -19.13 12.53 10.14
N LEU A 194 -18.09 11.68 10.11
CA LEU A 194 -17.46 11.26 8.84
C LEU A 194 -17.89 9.87 8.35
N SER A 195 -18.55 9.06 9.20
CA SER A 195 -19.07 7.73 8.83
C SER A 195 -20.21 7.74 7.80
N ALA A 196 -20.66 8.92 7.35
CA ALA A 196 -21.64 9.08 6.27
C ALA A 196 -21.00 9.45 4.92
N CYS A 197 -19.66 9.48 4.81
CA CYS A 197 -18.98 9.76 3.56
C CYS A 197 -18.85 8.47 2.71
N PRO A 198 -19.38 8.41 1.48
CA PRO A 198 -19.30 7.21 0.62
C PRO A 198 -17.87 6.70 0.40
N LEU A 199 -16.88 7.60 0.51
CA LEU A 199 -15.47 7.31 0.34
C LEU A 199 -14.92 6.38 1.44
N SER A 200 -15.42 6.45 2.67
CA SER A 200 -14.96 5.58 3.76
C SER A 200 -15.49 4.15 3.63
N ARG A 201 -16.69 3.97 3.06
CA ARG A 201 -17.22 2.64 2.72
C ARG A 201 -16.43 1.96 1.61
N PHE A 202 -15.93 2.72 0.64
CA PHE A 202 -15.09 2.18 -0.44
C PHE A 202 -13.73 1.71 0.08
N ILE A 203 -13.14 2.44 1.03
CA ILE A 203 -11.84 2.11 1.63
C ILE A 203 -11.96 0.91 2.59
N SER A 204 -12.93 0.92 3.52
CA SER A 204 -13.10 -0.20 4.49
C SER A 204 -13.83 -1.43 3.94
N GLY A 205 -14.51 -1.33 2.79
CA GLY A 205 -15.32 -2.41 2.22
C GLY A 205 -14.52 -3.55 1.56
N GLY A 206 -13.20 -3.41 1.43
CA GLY A 206 -12.35 -4.40 0.75
C GLY A 206 -11.93 -5.60 1.60
N ILE A 207 -11.98 -5.51 2.95
CA ILE A 207 -11.40 -6.53 3.85
C ILE A 207 -12.29 -6.73 5.09
N GLY A 208 -13.58 -7.03 4.88
CA GLY A 208 -14.51 -7.23 5.99
C GLY A 208 -15.62 -8.21 5.66
N GLY A 209 -15.34 -9.51 5.77
CA GLY A 209 -16.40 -10.50 5.91
C GLY A 209 -17.28 -10.13 7.10
N ARG A 210 -18.58 -9.92 6.86
CA ARG A 210 -19.54 -9.60 7.92
C ARG A 210 -19.53 -10.72 8.98
N PRO A 211 -19.52 -10.40 10.28
CA PRO A 211 -19.76 -11.41 11.30
C PRO A 211 -21.18 -11.96 11.14
N GLY A 212 -21.28 -13.29 11.07
CA GLY A 212 -22.53 -14.01 10.92
C GLY A 212 -23.57 -13.59 11.95
N ARG A 213 -24.79 -13.37 11.48
CA ARG A 213 -25.98 -13.28 12.33
C ARG A 213 -26.12 -14.60 13.10
N VAL A 214 -25.88 -14.55 14.40
CA VAL A 214 -26.35 -15.56 15.35
C VAL A 214 -27.87 -15.55 15.31
N GLY A 215 -28.45 -16.68 14.91
CA GLY A 215 -29.89 -16.90 14.89
C GLY A 215 -30.50 -16.78 16.29
N ARG A 216 -31.71 -16.24 16.32
CA ARG A 216 -32.70 -16.55 17.35
C ARG A 216 -33.69 -17.54 16.76
#